data_AF-A0A917MDL6-F1
#
_entry.id   AF-A0A917MDL6-F1
#
_cell.length_a   1.000
_cell.length_b   1.000
_cell.length_c   1.000
_cell.angle_alpha   90.00
_cell.angle_beta   90.00
_cell.angle_gamma   90.00
#
_symmetry.space_group_name_H-M   'P 1'
#
loop_
_entity.id
_entity.type
_entity.pdbx_description
1 polymer ?
#
loop_
_entity_poly.entity_id
_entity_poly.type
_entity_poly.pdbx_seq_one_letter_code
_entity_poly.pdbx_strand_id
1 'polypeptide(L)'
;MSVSVKVIDTEGKPVALDSIKVTRLPDQEDLTREYDEETWRVFSKAGSYPIADDSDGGRLPRHTDINVKFRGYIESREVANSDYVVTFDCCHIGLVSGERELVVSR
;
A
#
# COMPACT_ATOMS: atom_id res chain seq x y z
N MET A 1 -6.51 -0.02 -12.65
CA MET A 1 -5.71 -1.08 -12.02
C MET A 1 -5.21 -0.57 -10.68
N SER A 2 -4.89 -1.46 -9.74
CA SER A 2 -4.32 -1.09 -8.45
C SER A 2 -3.24 -2.09 -8.04
N VAL A 3 -2.28 -1.60 -7.27
CA VAL A 3 -1.27 -2.38 -6.56
C VAL A 3 -1.65 -2.34 -5.09
N SER A 4 -1.79 -3.52 -4.48
CA SER A 4 -2.07 -3.68 -3.07
C SER A 4 -1.14 -4.70 -2.44
N VAL A 5 -1.05 -4.66 -1.11
CA VAL A 5 -0.34 -5.63 -0.28
C VAL A 5 -1.33 -6.32 0.64
N LYS A 6 -1.20 -7.65 0.76
CA LYS A 6 -1.87 -8.40 1.82
C LYS A 6 -1.07 -8.34 3.12
N VAL A 7 -1.75 -8.14 4.23
CA VAL A 7 -1.19 -8.23 5.58
C VAL A 7 -1.90 -9.36 6.30
N ILE A 8 -1.14 -10.37 6.71
CA ILE A 8 -1.64 -11.58 7.35
C ILE A 8 -0.87 -11.85 8.65
N ASP A 9 -1.46 -12.62 9.55
CA ASP A 9 -0.75 -13.12 10.72
C ASP A 9 0.04 -14.41 10.40
N THR A 10 0.74 -14.94 11.40
CA THR A 10 1.52 -16.18 11.29
C THR A 10 0.67 -17.42 11.01
N GLU A 11 -0.66 -17.35 11.17
CA GLU A 11 -1.60 -18.41 10.84
C GLU A 11 -2.21 -18.23 9.43
N GLY A 12 -1.78 -17.21 8.68
CA GLY A 12 -2.29 -16.89 7.35
C GLY A 12 -3.62 -16.15 7.35
N LYS A 13 -4.10 -15.64 8.49
CA LYS A 13 -5.37 -14.92 8.57
C LYS A 13 -5.18 -13.43 8.25
N PRO A 14 -6.13 -12.79 7.55
CA PRO A 14 -6.07 -11.36 7.29
C PRO A 14 -5.98 -10.54 8.58
N VAL A 15 -5.09 -9.54 8.58
CA VAL A 15 -4.92 -8.60 9.70
C VAL A 15 -5.59 -7.28 9.34
N ALA A 16 -6.52 -6.86 10.20
CA ALA A 16 -7.13 -5.54 10.14
C ALA A 16 -6.20 -4.50 10.77
N LEU A 17 -5.63 -3.64 9.94
CA LEU A 17 -4.98 -2.39 10.31
C LEU A 17 -6.01 -1.30 10.61
N ASP A 18 -5.62 -0.37 11.48
CA ASP A 18 -6.39 0.84 11.81
C ASP A 18 -6.13 1.97 10.82
N SER A 19 -4.89 2.06 10.31
CA SER A 19 -4.50 3.01 9.29
C SER A 19 -3.29 2.52 8.48
N ILE A 20 -3.07 3.16 7.34
CA ILE A 20 -1.90 2.97 6.50
C ILE A 20 -1.23 4.30 6.21
N LYS A 21 0.03 4.23 5.81
CA LYS A 21 0.76 5.35 5.22
C LYS A 21 1.52 4.86 3.99
N VAL A 22 1.40 5.60 2.89
CA VAL A 22 2.19 5.37 1.68
C VAL A 22 3.03 6.61 1.41
N THR A 23 4.34 6.43 1.22
CA THR A 23 5.27 7.56 1.03
C THR A 23 6.17 7.32 -0.17
N ARG A 24 6.29 8.29 -1.07
CA ARG A 24 7.28 8.23 -2.16
C ARG A 24 8.67 8.57 -1.62
N LEU A 25 9.65 7.71 -1.89
CA LEU A 25 10.94 7.78 -1.20
C LEU A 25 11.96 8.82 -1.70
N PRO A 26 12.01 9.30 -2.97
CA PRO A 26 12.93 10.38 -3.31
C PRO A 26 12.62 11.72 -2.63
N ASP A 27 11.35 12.07 -2.42
CA ASP A 27 10.92 13.38 -1.94
C ASP A 27 10.04 13.34 -0.68
N GLN A 28 9.80 12.16 -0.14
CA GLN A 28 8.96 11.92 1.04
C GLN A 28 7.51 12.41 0.86
N GLU A 29 7.03 12.49 -0.39
CA GLU A 29 5.63 12.87 -0.64
C GLU A 29 4.70 11.81 -0.04
N ASP A 30 3.71 12.28 0.74
CA ASP A 30 2.68 11.42 1.32
C ASP A 30 1.63 11.07 0.27
N LEU A 31 1.67 9.84 -0.24
CA LEU A 31 0.73 9.32 -1.23
C LEU A 31 -0.50 8.66 -0.59
N THR A 32 -0.64 8.73 0.74
CA THR A 32 -1.76 8.11 1.46
C THR A 32 -3.08 8.69 0.98
N ARG A 33 -4.03 7.81 0.69
CA ARG A 33 -5.37 8.16 0.25
C ARG A 33 -6.33 8.05 1.41
N GLU A 34 -7.31 8.94 1.40
CA GLU A 34 -8.47 8.85 2.28
C GLU A 34 -9.52 7.96 1.63
N TYR A 35 -10.08 7.05 2.42
CA TYR A 35 -11.15 6.15 2.01
C TYR A 35 -12.33 6.36 2.95
N ASP A 36 -13.55 6.26 2.42
CA ASP A 36 -14.73 6.20 3.27
C ASP A 36 -14.74 4.92 4.13
N GLU A 37 -15.59 4.92 5.16
CA GLU A 37 -15.66 3.82 6.13
C GLU A 37 -16.05 2.47 5.51
N GLU A 38 -16.88 2.47 4.47
CA GLU A 38 -17.33 1.24 3.80
C GLU A 38 -16.17 0.61 3.02
N THR A 39 -15.48 1.42 2.22
CA THR A 39 -14.29 1.02 1.47
C THR A 39 -13.18 0.56 2.41
N TRP A 40 -12.92 1.29 3.49
CA TRP A 40 -11.93 0.90 4.50
C TRP A 40 -12.26 -0.45 5.15
N ARG A 41 -13.54 -0.67 5.49
CA ARG A 41 -13.99 -1.95 6.06
C ARG A 41 -13.76 -3.12 5.10
N VAL A 42 -13.88 -2.91 3.78
CA VAL A 42 -13.56 -3.94 2.78
C VAL A 42 -12.07 -4.30 2.82
N PHE A 43 -11.18 -3.30 2.84
CA PHE A 43 -9.74 -3.52 2.93
C PHE A 43 -9.36 -4.24 4.21
N SER A 44 -9.88 -3.81 5.36
CA SER A 44 -9.57 -4.40 6.65
C SER A 44 -10.12 -5.81 6.82
N LYS A 45 -11.29 -6.13 6.24
CA LYS A 45 -11.80 -7.50 6.22
C LYS A 45 -10.96 -8.42 5.33
N ALA A 46 -10.45 -7.91 4.23
CA ALA A 46 -9.60 -8.66 3.31
C ALA A 46 -8.12 -8.71 3.74
N GLY A 47 -7.71 -7.86 4.68
CA GLY A 47 -6.30 -7.60 5.01
C GLY A 47 -5.52 -7.15 3.78
N SER A 48 -6.15 -6.45 2.83
CA SER A 48 -5.52 -6.06 1.56
C SER A 48 -5.58 -4.54 1.42
N TYR A 49 -4.41 -3.91 1.42
CA TYR A 49 -4.28 -2.46 1.52
C TYR A 49 -3.66 -1.87 0.25
N PRO A 50 -4.23 -0.77 -0.27
CA PRO A 50 -3.74 -0.13 -1.49
C PRO A 50 -2.38 0.55 -1.25
N ILE A 51 -1.48 0.38 -2.21
CA ILE A 51 -0.18 1.06 -2.29
C ILE A 51 -0.26 2.19 -3.33
N ALA A 52 -0.75 1.88 -4.53
CA ALA A 52 -0.91 2.86 -5.61
C ALA A 52 -1.97 2.35 -6.60
N ASP A 53 -2.61 3.26 -7.33
CA ASP A 53 -3.55 2.93 -8.41
C ASP A 53 -3.51 3.94 -9.56
N ASP A 54 -4.31 3.68 -10.60
CA ASP A 54 -4.33 4.47 -11.83
C ASP A 54 -4.61 5.97 -11.59
N SER A 55 -5.30 6.36 -10.50
CA SER A 55 -5.55 7.78 -10.25
C SER A 55 -4.36 8.52 -9.63
N ASP A 56 -3.24 7.83 -9.35
CA ASP A 56 -1.99 8.48 -8.94
C ASP A 56 -1.22 9.09 -10.13
N GLY A 57 -1.72 8.97 -11.37
CA GLY A 57 -1.02 9.43 -12.58
C GLY A 57 -0.72 10.94 -12.67
N GLY A 58 -1.36 11.77 -11.84
CA GLY A 58 -1.03 13.20 -11.69
C GLY A 58 0.08 13.47 -10.66
N ARG A 59 0.38 12.47 -9.83
CA ARG A 59 1.35 12.56 -8.73
C ARG A 59 2.62 11.78 -9.08
N LEU A 60 2.48 10.64 -9.75
CA LEU A 60 3.58 9.76 -10.10
C LEU A 60 4.19 10.12 -11.46
N PRO A 61 5.53 10.19 -11.56
CA PRO A 61 6.19 10.37 -12.85
C PRO A 61 5.93 9.15 -13.76
N ARG A 62 5.76 9.41 -15.06
CA ARG A 62 5.44 8.36 -16.04
C ARG A 62 6.69 7.66 -16.54
N HIS A 63 6.54 6.40 -16.96
CA HIS A 63 7.54 5.57 -17.61
C HIS A 63 8.86 5.45 -16.83
N THR A 64 8.78 5.47 -15.51
CA THR A 64 9.92 5.30 -14.61
C THR A 64 9.53 4.42 -13.43
N ASP A 65 10.53 3.80 -12.82
CA ASP A 65 10.41 3.09 -11.57
C ASP A 65 10.34 4.10 -10.41
N ILE A 66 9.45 3.85 -9.46
CA ILE A 66 9.13 4.74 -8.37
C ILE A 66 9.17 3.96 -7.07
N ASN A 67 10.08 4.37 -6.19
CA ASN A 67 10.20 3.79 -4.87
C ASN A 67 9.12 4.36 -3.95
N VAL A 68 8.29 3.48 -3.38
CA VAL A 68 7.27 3.83 -2.40
C VAL A 68 7.41 2.95 -1.17
N LYS A 69 7.17 3.54 0.01
CA LYS A 69 7.17 2.85 1.29
C LYS A 69 5.75 2.71 1.79
N PHE A 70 5.33 1.48 2.02
CA PHE A 70 4.08 1.16 2.70
C PHE A 70 4.36 0.96 4.19
N ARG A 71 3.47 1.49 5.03
CA ARG A 71 3.45 1.30 6.47
C ARG A 71 2.01 1.07 6.93
N GLY A 72 1.83 0.08 7.80
CA GLY A 72 0.54 -0.29 8.39
C GLY A 72 0.58 -0.18 9.90
N TYR A 73 -0.52 0.28 10.50
CA TYR A 73 -0.59 0.61 11.92
C TYR A 73 -1.77 -0.07 12.61
N ILE A 74 -1.55 -0.48 13.86
CA ILE A 74 -2.58 -0.88 14.81
C ILE A 74 -2.31 -0.13 16.12
N GLU A 75 -3.31 0.54 16.67
CA GLU A 75 -3.18 1.39 17.86
C GLU A 75 -2.03 2.40 17.75
N SER A 76 -1.84 2.98 16.55
CA SER A 76 -0.72 3.87 16.20
C SER A 76 0.69 3.24 16.24
N ARG A 77 0.82 1.95 16.54
CA ARG A 77 2.09 1.20 16.43
C ARG A 77 2.25 0.71 14.99
N GLU A 78 3.41 0.95 14.39
CA GLU A 78 3.77 0.35 13.10
C GLU A 78 3.92 -1.16 13.29
N VAL A 79 3.11 -1.94 12.56
CA VAL A 79 3.12 -3.42 12.62
C VAL A 79 3.53 -4.06 11.30
N ALA A 80 3.41 -3.33 10.19
CA ALA A 80 3.81 -3.75 8.87
C ALA A 80 4.57 -2.62 8.18
N ASN A 81 5.69 -2.93 7.53
CA ASN A 81 6.34 -2.01 6.62
C ASN A 81 7.05 -2.78 5.51
N SER A 82 7.08 -2.21 4.31
CA SER A 82 7.85 -2.74 3.19
C SER A 82 8.04 -1.66 2.12
N ASP A 83 9.13 -1.78 1.39
CA ASP A 83 9.47 -0.91 0.27
C ASP A 83 9.05 -1.60 -1.05
N TYR A 84 8.49 -0.82 -1.96
CA TYR A 84 7.97 -1.27 -3.24
C TYR A 84 8.54 -0.41 -4.36
N VAL A 85 8.61 -1.02 -5.54
CA VAL A 85 8.88 -0.32 -6.79
C VAL A 85 7.64 -0.45 -7.65
N VAL A 86 7.00 0.68 -7.92
CA VAL A 86 5.86 0.78 -8.83
C VAL A 86 6.26 1.53 -10.09
N THR A 87 5.55 1.30 -11.18
CA THR A 87 5.69 2.08 -12.41
C THR A 87 4.33 2.59 -12.84
N PHE A 88 4.31 3.74 -13.51
CA PHE A 88 3.09 4.31 -14.08
C PHE A 88 3.33 4.56 -15.56
N ASP A 89 2.55 3.95 -16.45
CA ASP A 89 2.71 4.17 -17.89
C ASP A 89 1.94 5.42 -18.38
N CYS A 90 1.18 5.32 -19.48
CA CYS A 90 0.29 6.39 -19.89
C CYS A 90 -1.04 6.42 -19.12
N CYS A 91 -1.46 5.29 -18.54
CA CYS A 91 -2.80 5.07 -17.98
C CYS A 91 -2.83 4.18 -16.73
N HIS A 92 -1.86 3.28 -16.55
CA HIS A 92 -1.95 2.19 -15.59
C HIS A 92 -0.76 2.15 -14.64
N ILE A 93 -1.07 1.88 -13.37
CA ILE A 93 -0.07 1.49 -12.40
C ILE A 93 0.37 0.04 -12.61
N GLY A 94 1.64 -0.26 -12.35
CA GLY A 94 2.18 -1.60 -12.30
C GLY A 94 3.07 -1.80 -11.07
N LEU A 95 3.13 -3.05 -10.59
CA LEU A 95 4.10 -3.47 -9.57
C LEU A 95 5.34 -4.02 -10.28
N VAL A 96 6.49 -3.37 -10.09
CA VAL A 96 7.79 -3.84 -10.59
C VAL A 96 8.41 -4.81 -9.59
N SER A 97 8.45 -4.44 -8.31
CA SER A 97 8.95 -5.31 -7.23
C SER A 97 8.38 -4.95 -5.86
N GLY A 98 8.34 -5.93 -4.97
CA GLY A 98 7.86 -5.81 -3.59
C GLY A 98 7.03 -7.02 -3.18
N GLU A 99 7.00 -7.29 -1.88
CA GLU A 99 6.27 -8.44 -1.33
C GLU A 99 4.76 -8.26 -1.49
N ARG A 100 4.07 -9.26 -2.04
CA ARG A 100 2.60 -9.19 -2.16
C ARG A 100 1.88 -9.51 -0.86
N GLU A 101 2.59 -10.10 0.08
CA GLU A 101 2.05 -10.55 1.36
C GLU A 101 3.07 -10.30 2.47
N LEU A 102 2.65 -9.59 3.51
CA LEU A 102 3.43 -9.29 4.70
C LEU A 102 2.87 -10.08 5.87
N VAL A 103 3.72 -10.93 6.45
CA VAL A 103 3.39 -11.69 7.66
C VAL A 103 3.79 -10.88 8.88
N VAL A 104 2.83 -10.59 9.75
CA VAL A 104 3.07 -9.87 11.01
C VAL A 104 2.87 -10.80 12.21
N SER A 105 3.80 -10.72 13.16
CA SER A 105 3.66 -11.37 14.46
C SER A 105 3.00 -10.38 15.42
N ARG A 106 1.87 -10.75 16.02
CA ARG A 106 1.17 -9.89 16.98
C ARG A 106 2.01 -9.61 18.23
#